data_AF-A0A4U9YLF7-F1
#
_entry.id   AF-A0A4U9YLF7-F1
#
_cell.length_a   1.000
_cell.length_b   1.000
_cell.length_c   1.000
_cell.angle_alpha   90.00
_cell.angle_beta   90.00
_cell.angle_gamma   90.00
#
_symmetry.space_group_name_H-M   'P 1'
#
loop_
_entity.id
_entity.type
_entity.pdbx_description
1 polymer ?
#
loop_
_entity_poly.entity_id
_entity_poly.type
_entity_poly.pdbx_seq_one_letter_code
_entity_poly.pdbx_strand_id
1 'polypeptide(L)'
;MTNLAFMSALHLDSNQFTDEDITILIDLLKKKKVDHIHFAGDLSNDFEHISLPFLQKLKKSFSVSYNLGNHDMLGMTEDDIQQHNFNVQSFGQTQFISLAGWYDYGFVPEKTPEEHKRTKQFFWFDRRLNRNTDDPILTQQTLEQLERILASLNGPIILAMHFVPHKDFLYNHPYFQRFNAFLGSQAFHNLFVKYGVKDVVFGHLHHRHSARMIDGVCYHTRPLGYIREWQLTQQFFKDYPQYKISQMYRLHKRYNAVKDLSLFQSYKKKHLQKELEDALVIFDI
;
A
#
# COMPACT_ATOMS: atom_id res chain seq x y z
N MET A 1 23.63 2.11 10.79
CA MET A 1 23.30 2.59 9.46
C MET A 1 22.68 1.42 8.74
N THR A 2 21.35 1.42 8.71
CA THR A 2 20.47 0.40 8.16
C THR A 2 19.75 1.03 7.00
N ASN A 3 19.85 0.43 5.83
CA ASN A 3 19.15 0.87 4.65
C ASN A 3 17.76 0.23 4.60
N LEU A 4 16.76 0.97 5.07
CA LEU A 4 15.38 0.51 5.25
C LEU A 4 14.54 0.89 4.02
N ALA A 5 14.11 -0.13 3.28
CA ALA A 5 13.26 0.03 2.11
C ALA A 5 11.78 -0.27 2.41
N PHE A 6 10.90 0.29 1.60
CA PHE A 6 9.45 0.10 1.68
C PHE A 6 8.83 -0.13 0.31
N MET A 7 7.84 -1.02 0.24
CA MET A 7 6.94 -1.18 -0.90
C MET A 7 5.52 -1.51 -0.42
N SER A 8 4.51 -1.29 -1.27
CA SER A 8 3.12 -1.63 -0.97
C SER A 8 2.33 -1.94 -2.24
N ALA A 9 1.17 -2.55 -2.08
CA ALA A 9 0.22 -2.84 -3.17
C ALA A 9 0.88 -3.59 -4.34
N LEU A 10 1.61 -4.67 -4.01
CA LEU A 10 2.24 -5.53 -5.02
C LEU A 10 1.21 -6.34 -5.79
N HIS A 11 0.10 -6.73 -5.14
CA HIS A 11 -0.98 -7.52 -5.73
C HIS A 11 -0.44 -8.70 -6.57
N LEU A 12 0.44 -9.50 -5.96
CA LEU A 12 1.24 -10.56 -6.59
C LEU A 12 0.41 -11.48 -7.48
N ASP A 13 -0.78 -11.86 -7.01
CA ASP A 13 -1.77 -12.69 -7.70
C ASP A 13 -2.39 -11.97 -8.91
N SER A 14 -2.87 -10.75 -8.71
CA SER A 14 -3.53 -9.97 -9.75
C SER A 14 -2.56 -9.50 -10.84
N ASN A 15 -1.30 -9.26 -10.47
CA ASN A 15 -0.22 -8.86 -11.36
C ASN A 15 0.55 -10.07 -11.93
N GLN A 16 0.20 -11.28 -11.51
CA GLN A 16 0.80 -12.55 -11.96
C GLN A 16 2.33 -12.52 -11.86
N PHE A 17 2.83 -12.16 -10.67
CA PHE A 17 4.26 -12.14 -10.41
C PHE A 17 4.86 -13.53 -10.60
N THR A 18 5.85 -13.62 -11.47
CA THR A 18 6.61 -14.85 -11.71
C THR A 18 7.86 -14.92 -10.82
N ASP A 19 8.48 -16.09 -10.75
CA ASP A 19 9.79 -16.23 -10.09
C ASP A 19 10.87 -15.33 -10.67
N GLU A 20 10.79 -15.04 -11.97
CA GLU A 20 11.67 -14.09 -12.66
C GLU A 20 11.41 -12.65 -12.18
N ASP A 21 10.14 -12.23 -12.10
CA ASP A 21 9.76 -10.90 -11.58
C ASP A 21 10.28 -10.71 -10.14
N ILE A 22 10.18 -11.75 -9.30
CA ILE A 22 10.71 -11.72 -7.92
C ILE A 22 12.24 -11.66 -7.92
N THR A 23 12.92 -12.35 -8.84
CA THR A 23 14.38 -12.30 -8.96
C THR A 23 14.84 -10.89 -9.34
N ILE A 24 14.16 -10.23 -10.28
CA ILE A 24 14.42 -8.83 -10.64
C ILE A 24 14.26 -7.91 -9.42
N LEU A 25 13.25 -8.12 -8.59
CA LEU A 25 13.08 -7.38 -7.34
C LEU A 25 14.25 -7.61 -6.37
N ILE A 26 14.65 -8.86 -6.14
CA ILE A 26 15.77 -9.20 -5.25
C ILE A 26 17.07 -8.56 -5.73
N ASP A 27 17.36 -8.62 -7.03
CA ASP A 27 18.57 -8.04 -7.61
C ASP A 27 18.56 -6.51 -7.52
N LEU A 28 17.40 -5.88 -7.71
CA LEU A 28 17.22 -4.45 -7.49
C LEU A 28 17.50 -4.07 -6.02
N LEU A 29 16.93 -4.79 -5.06
CA LEU A 29 17.13 -4.53 -3.62
C LEU A 29 18.61 -4.71 -3.23
N LYS A 30 19.29 -5.75 -3.73
CA LYS A 30 20.74 -5.95 -3.55
C LYS A 30 21.55 -4.79 -4.14
N LYS A 31 21.23 -4.37 -5.37
CA LYS A 31 21.89 -3.24 -6.04
C LYS A 31 21.73 -1.93 -5.25
N LYS A 32 20.57 -1.75 -4.61
CA LYS A 32 20.28 -0.62 -3.73
C LYS A 32 20.87 -0.78 -2.33
N LYS A 33 21.56 -1.89 -2.04
CA LYS A 33 22.16 -2.22 -0.74
C LYS A 33 21.13 -2.17 0.39
N VAL A 34 19.93 -2.68 0.14
CA VAL A 34 18.87 -2.76 1.14
C VAL A 34 19.25 -3.80 2.18
N ASP A 35 19.16 -3.43 3.46
CA ASP A 35 19.37 -4.33 4.59
C ASP A 35 18.04 -4.91 5.08
N HIS A 36 17.01 -4.04 5.12
CA HIS A 36 15.67 -4.38 5.57
C HIS A 36 14.62 -3.89 4.57
N ILE A 37 13.66 -4.74 4.20
CA ILE A 37 12.50 -4.37 3.38
C ILE A 37 11.21 -4.54 4.18
N HIS A 38 10.39 -3.49 4.22
CA HIS A 38 9.06 -3.52 4.80
C HIS A 38 7.98 -3.47 3.71
N PHE A 39 6.99 -4.36 3.80
CA PHE A 39 5.82 -4.34 2.92
C PHE A 39 4.60 -3.75 3.62
N ALA A 40 4.15 -2.57 3.18
CA ALA A 40 3.05 -1.83 3.78
C ALA A 40 1.68 -2.23 3.20
N GLY A 41 1.40 -3.54 3.22
CA GLY A 41 0.13 -4.13 2.85
C GLY A 41 -0.13 -4.29 1.35
N ASP A 42 -1.19 -5.03 1.06
CA ASP A 42 -1.69 -5.45 -0.24
C ASP A 42 -0.64 -6.22 -1.05
N LEU A 43 -0.10 -7.29 -0.45
CA LEU A 43 0.75 -8.22 -1.16
C LEU A 43 -0.06 -9.12 -2.07
N SER A 44 -1.18 -9.66 -1.61
CA SER A 44 -2.09 -10.48 -2.44
C SER A 44 -3.46 -10.66 -1.79
N ASN A 45 -4.40 -11.29 -2.51
CA ASN A 45 -5.69 -11.74 -1.94
C ASN A 45 -5.59 -13.08 -1.19
N ASP A 46 -4.40 -13.69 -1.10
CA ASP A 46 -4.19 -14.98 -0.43
C ASP A 46 -2.88 -14.91 0.37
N PHE A 47 -3.01 -14.41 1.60
CA PHE A 47 -1.85 -14.13 2.42
C PHE A 47 -1.05 -15.40 2.74
N GLU A 48 -1.73 -16.50 3.07
CA GLU A 48 -1.09 -17.74 3.50
C GLU A 48 -0.35 -18.44 2.35
N HIS A 49 -0.96 -18.52 1.16
CA HIS A 49 -0.43 -19.33 0.07
C HIS A 49 0.38 -18.52 -0.96
N ILE A 50 0.26 -17.19 -0.98
CA ILE A 50 0.98 -16.33 -1.93
C ILE A 50 1.91 -15.35 -1.20
N SER A 51 1.40 -14.56 -0.26
CA SER A 51 2.20 -13.53 0.41
C SER A 51 3.30 -14.15 1.31
N LEU A 52 2.99 -15.16 2.12
CA LEU A 52 3.97 -15.77 3.02
C LEU A 52 5.13 -16.46 2.26
N PRO A 53 4.92 -17.29 1.22
CA PRO A 53 6.01 -17.85 0.44
C PRO A 53 6.88 -16.79 -0.24
N PHE A 54 6.27 -15.71 -0.75
CA PHE A 54 7.00 -14.56 -1.29
C PHE A 54 7.90 -13.93 -0.22
N LEU A 55 7.36 -13.62 0.96
CA LEU A 55 8.12 -13.05 2.08
C LEU A 55 9.27 -13.98 2.52
N GLN A 56 9.02 -15.29 2.60
CA GLN A 56 10.04 -16.29 2.94
C GLN A 56 11.19 -16.32 1.91
N LYS A 57 10.89 -16.15 0.61
CA LYS A 57 11.91 -16.07 -0.43
C LYS A 57 12.82 -14.85 -0.24
N LEU A 58 12.27 -13.69 0.13
CA LEU A 58 13.05 -12.48 0.40
C LEU A 58 13.86 -12.57 1.70
N LYS A 59 13.32 -13.24 2.74
CA LYS A 59 14.01 -13.47 4.02
C LYS A 59 15.35 -14.21 3.88
N LYS A 60 15.60 -14.88 2.74
CA LYS A 60 16.89 -15.51 2.42
C LYS A 60 18.01 -14.51 2.14
N SER A 61 17.69 -13.25 1.87
CA SER A 61 18.68 -12.22 1.51
C SER A 61 18.55 -10.92 2.30
N PHE A 62 17.40 -10.66 2.95
CA PHE A 62 17.11 -9.41 3.65
C PHE A 62 16.39 -9.67 4.97
N SER A 63 16.48 -8.72 5.90
CA SER A 63 15.48 -8.61 6.96
C SER A 63 14.15 -8.19 6.35
N VAL A 64 13.06 -8.85 6.73
CA VAL A 64 11.74 -8.60 6.13
C VAL A 64 10.69 -8.42 7.22
N SER A 65 9.96 -7.32 7.16
CA SER A 65 8.74 -7.10 7.94
C SER A 65 7.58 -6.64 7.05
N TYR A 66 6.37 -6.64 7.59
CA TYR A 66 5.16 -6.24 6.86
C TYR A 66 4.08 -5.79 7.84
N ASN A 67 3.11 -5.02 7.33
CA ASN A 67 1.77 -4.91 7.90
C ASN A 67 0.75 -5.38 6.86
N LEU A 68 -0.46 -5.73 7.32
CA LEU A 68 -1.53 -6.14 6.41
C LEU A 68 -2.12 -4.93 5.66
N GLY A 69 -2.52 -5.15 4.41
CA GLY A 69 -3.49 -4.32 3.69
C GLY A 69 -4.87 -4.97 3.69
N ASN A 70 -5.88 -4.33 3.10
CA ASN A 70 -7.23 -4.88 3.08
C ASN A 70 -7.33 -6.14 2.21
N HIS A 71 -6.48 -6.28 1.19
CA HIS A 71 -6.45 -7.49 0.37
C HIS A 71 -5.81 -8.68 1.10
N ASP A 72 -4.79 -8.43 1.93
CA ASP A 72 -4.13 -9.48 2.72
C ASP A 72 -5.07 -10.07 3.77
N MET A 73 -6.04 -9.30 4.26
CA MET A 73 -7.04 -9.72 5.25
C MET A 73 -8.09 -10.69 4.67
N LEU A 74 -8.12 -10.93 3.36
CA LEU A 74 -9.13 -11.79 2.75
C LEU A 74 -8.96 -13.24 3.25
N GLY A 75 -10.03 -13.78 3.85
CA GLY A 75 -10.04 -15.13 4.41
C GLY A 75 -9.55 -15.24 5.85
N MET A 76 -9.00 -14.16 6.44
CA MET A 76 -8.57 -14.13 7.83
C MET A 76 -9.75 -13.97 8.81
N THR A 77 -9.59 -14.47 10.03
CA THR A 77 -10.48 -14.13 11.15
C THR A 77 -10.12 -12.75 11.73
N GLU A 78 -11.04 -12.12 12.47
CA GLU A 78 -10.72 -10.84 13.14
C GLU A 78 -9.56 -11.00 14.14
N ASP A 79 -9.49 -12.12 14.86
CA ASP A 79 -8.39 -12.39 15.80
C ASP A 79 -7.04 -12.46 15.08
N ASP A 80 -6.99 -13.13 13.91
CA ASP A 80 -5.77 -13.20 13.09
C ASP A 80 -5.34 -11.80 12.61
N ILE A 81 -6.30 -10.98 12.16
CA ILE A 81 -6.04 -9.60 11.74
C ILE A 81 -5.45 -8.80 12.90
N GLN A 82 -6.03 -8.90 14.10
CA GLN A 82 -5.57 -8.15 15.27
C GLN A 82 -4.16 -8.57 15.72
N GLN A 83 -3.82 -9.85 15.64
CA GLN A 83 -2.47 -10.35 15.95
C GLN A 83 -1.38 -9.75 15.05
N HIS A 84 -1.73 -9.40 13.80
CA HIS A 84 -0.81 -8.80 12.83
C HIS A 84 -0.91 -7.27 12.76
N ASN A 85 -1.82 -6.64 13.52
CA ASN A 85 -2.20 -5.24 13.31
C ASN A 85 -1.10 -4.24 13.69
N PHE A 86 -0.22 -4.57 14.64
CA PHE A 86 0.84 -3.67 15.10
C PHE A 86 2.17 -4.40 15.25
N ASN A 87 3.25 -3.73 14.82
CA ASN A 87 4.62 -4.13 15.10
C ASN A 87 5.46 -2.88 15.42
N VAL A 88 6.33 -3.01 16.41
CA VAL A 88 7.25 -1.96 16.84
C VAL A 88 8.67 -2.54 16.83
N GLN A 89 9.56 -1.87 16.12
CA GLN A 89 10.97 -2.21 15.99
C GLN A 89 11.82 -0.97 16.26
N SER A 90 13.11 -1.17 16.51
CA SER A 90 14.05 -0.06 16.68
C SER A 90 15.26 -0.27 15.77
N PHE A 91 15.66 0.79 15.08
CA PHE A 91 16.88 0.85 14.28
C PHE A 91 17.79 1.92 14.91
N GLY A 92 18.70 1.48 15.78
CA GLY A 92 19.46 2.41 16.62
C GLY A 92 18.53 3.21 17.55
N GLN A 93 18.51 4.53 17.39
CA GLN A 93 17.62 5.43 18.16
C GLN A 93 16.27 5.66 17.49
N THR A 94 16.13 5.31 16.21
CA THR A 94 14.90 5.50 15.44
C THR A 94 13.91 4.38 15.76
N GLN A 95 12.71 4.76 16.17
CA GLN A 95 11.60 3.85 16.36
C GLN A 95 10.86 3.66 15.04
N PHE A 96 10.60 2.41 14.69
CA PHE A 96 9.82 2.04 13.54
C PHE A 96 8.53 1.36 13.98
N ILE A 97 7.40 1.96 13.61
CA ILE A 97 6.06 1.43 13.87
C ILE A 97 5.45 1.04 12.54
N SER A 98 4.88 -0.17 12.46
CA SER A 98 4.03 -0.54 11.33
C SER A 98 2.68 -1.00 11.82
N LEU A 99 1.62 -0.55 11.15
CA LEU A 99 0.26 -0.97 11.43
C LEU A 99 -0.56 -1.13 10.15
N ALA A 100 -1.66 -1.89 10.19
CA ALA A 100 -2.54 -1.94 9.03
C ALA A 100 -3.22 -0.57 8.81
N GLY A 101 -3.84 -0.03 9.88
CA GLY A 101 -4.76 1.11 9.80
C GLY A 101 -6.17 0.68 9.40
N TRP A 102 -7.08 1.65 9.28
CA TRP A 102 -8.45 1.43 8.78
C TRP A 102 -9.10 2.76 8.37
N TYR A 103 -10.42 2.81 8.23
CA TYR A 103 -11.19 4.01 7.88
C TYR A 103 -12.48 4.17 8.69
N ASP A 104 -12.89 5.41 8.88
CA ASP A 104 -14.04 5.82 9.70
C ASP A 104 -15.12 6.57 8.89
N TYR A 105 -14.98 6.58 7.56
CA TYR A 105 -15.79 7.36 6.62
C TYR A 105 -15.65 8.88 6.72
N GLY A 106 -14.78 9.40 7.60
CA GLY A 106 -14.64 10.84 7.89
C GLY A 106 -14.16 11.69 6.71
N PHE A 107 -13.62 11.07 5.66
CA PHE A 107 -13.27 11.74 4.42
C PHE A 107 -14.46 12.07 3.50
N VAL A 108 -15.66 11.60 3.83
CA VAL A 108 -16.91 11.90 3.11
C VAL A 108 -18.02 12.17 4.15
N PRO A 109 -17.91 13.26 4.93
CA PRO A 109 -18.78 13.54 6.07
C PRO A 109 -20.21 13.93 5.68
N GLU A 110 -20.45 14.26 4.41
CA GLU A 110 -21.76 14.67 3.90
C GLU A 110 -22.77 13.53 3.75
N LYS A 111 -22.32 12.27 3.91
CA LYS A 111 -23.15 11.07 3.77
C LYS A 111 -23.43 10.40 5.11
N THR A 112 -24.59 9.75 5.21
CA THR A 112 -24.95 9.00 6.43
C THR A 112 -24.17 7.68 6.53
N PRO A 113 -24.04 7.12 7.76
CA PRO A 113 -23.45 5.78 7.94
C PRO A 113 -24.10 4.69 7.07
N GLU A 114 -25.42 4.74 6.86
CA GLU A 114 -26.16 3.78 6.04
C GLU A 114 -25.79 3.90 4.55
N GLU A 115 -25.58 5.13 4.05
CA GLU A 115 -25.13 5.35 2.68
C GLU A 115 -23.72 4.82 2.44
N HIS A 116 -22.83 4.96 3.43
CA HIS A 116 -21.49 4.38 3.40
C HIS A 116 -21.54 2.85 3.41
N LYS A 117 -22.30 2.25 4.34
CA LYS A 117 -22.51 0.79 4.40
C LYS A 117 -23.06 0.25 3.09
N ARG A 118 -24.07 0.91 2.51
CA ARG A 118 -24.62 0.56 1.20
C ARG A 118 -23.55 0.63 0.10
N THR A 119 -22.81 1.73 0.02
CA THR A 119 -21.75 1.90 -0.99
C THR A 119 -20.67 0.81 -0.86
N LYS A 120 -20.25 0.51 0.37
CA LYS A 120 -19.30 -0.57 0.67
C LYS A 120 -19.82 -1.92 0.17
N GLN A 121 -21.05 -2.29 0.53
CA GLN A 121 -21.69 -3.55 0.14
C GLN A 121 -21.81 -3.72 -1.38
N PHE A 122 -22.05 -2.65 -2.14
CA PHE A 122 -22.20 -2.77 -3.60
C PHE A 122 -20.87 -2.74 -4.35
N PHE A 123 -19.92 -1.92 -3.93
CA PHE A 123 -18.80 -1.54 -4.78
C PHE A 123 -17.42 -1.79 -4.18
N TRP A 124 -17.29 -1.80 -2.85
CA TRP A 124 -15.98 -1.80 -2.21
C TRP A 124 -15.48 -3.19 -1.90
N PHE A 125 -14.19 -3.46 -2.08
CA PHE A 125 -13.60 -4.79 -1.91
C PHE A 125 -13.86 -5.35 -0.51
N ASP A 126 -13.77 -4.51 0.51
CA ASP A 126 -13.78 -4.92 1.92
C ASP A 126 -15.10 -5.50 2.39
N ARG A 127 -16.16 -5.43 1.58
CA ARG A 127 -17.41 -6.21 1.81
C ARG A 127 -17.17 -7.71 1.90
N ARG A 128 -16.03 -8.19 1.39
CA ARG A 128 -15.62 -9.59 1.37
C ARG A 128 -14.92 -10.02 2.66
N LEU A 129 -14.53 -9.07 3.51
CA LEU A 129 -13.80 -9.36 4.73
C LEU A 129 -14.77 -9.73 5.85
N ASN A 130 -14.35 -10.68 6.68
CA ASN A 130 -15.13 -11.12 7.84
C ASN A 130 -14.81 -10.25 9.06
N ARG A 131 -15.30 -9.01 9.07
CA ARG A 131 -15.15 -8.07 10.19
C ARG A 131 -16.53 -7.74 10.75
N ASN A 132 -16.83 -8.24 11.95
CA ASN A 132 -18.16 -8.12 12.57
C ASN A 132 -18.39 -6.79 13.31
N THR A 133 -17.36 -5.95 13.38
CA THR A 133 -17.41 -4.65 14.04
C THR A 133 -17.50 -3.54 13.00
N ASP A 134 -18.25 -2.48 13.28
CA ASP A 134 -18.38 -1.33 12.40
C ASP A 134 -17.03 -0.61 12.17
N ASP A 135 -16.80 -0.16 10.93
CA ASP A 135 -15.52 0.44 10.51
C ASP A 135 -15.06 1.64 11.38
N PRO A 136 -15.94 2.58 11.78
CA PRO A 136 -15.54 3.66 12.69
C PRO A 136 -15.09 3.18 14.07
N ILE A 137 -15.71 2.12 14.60
CA ILE A 137 -15.34 1.55 15.92
C ILE A 137 -13.96 0.89 15.82
N LEU A 138 -13.72 0.09 14.77
CA LEU A 138 -12.41 -0.53 14.52
C LEU A 138 -11.30 0.52 14.34
N THR A 139 -11.61 1.61 13.64
CA THR A 139 -10.68 2.72 13.45
C THR A 139 -10.37 3.41 14.79
N GLN A 140 -11.39 3.68 15.60
CA GLN A 140 -11.21 4.27 16.93
C GLN A 140 -10.34 3.38 17.84
N GLN A 141 -10.61 2.07 17.89
CA GLN A 141 -9.80 1.12 18.66
C GLN A 141 -8.34 1.10 18.20
N THR A 142 -8.12 1.16 16.88
CA THR A 142 -6.77 1.23 16.28
C THR A 142 -6.07 2.53 16.67
N LEU A 143 -6.76 3.68 16.63
CA LEU A 143 -6.23 4.98 17.03
C LEU A 143 -5.83 5.00 18.51
N GLU A 144 -6.66 4.46 19.40
CA GLU A 144 -6.38 4.38 20.82
C GLU A 144 -5.15 3.52 21.13
N GLN A 145 -5.01 2.38 20.42
CA GLN A 145 -3.82 1.53 20.56
C GLN A 145 -2.57 2.24 20.04
N LEU A 146 -2.67 2.88 18.87
CA LEU A 146 -1.57 3.64 18.28
C LEU A 146 -1.13 4.78 19.20
N GLU A 147 -2.06 5.52 19.79
CA GLU A 147 -1.78 6.60 20.73
C GLU A 147 -1.02 6.09 21.96
N ARG A 148 -1.44 4.95 22.54
CA ARG A 148 -0.72 4.31 23.66
C ARG A 148 0.71 3.94 23.29
N ILE A 149 0.91 3.37 22.10
CA ILE A 149 2.25 3.02 21.60
C ILE A 149 3.08 4.30 21.44
N LEU A 150 2.58 5.29 20.70
CA LEU A 150 3.29 6.55 20.45
C LEU A 150 3.67 7.27 21.74
N ALA A 151 2.78 7.30 22.73
CA ALA A 151 3.05 7.90 24.03
C ALA A 151 4.15 7.19 24.84
N SER A 152 4.42 5.91 24.55
CA SER A 152 5.45 5.12 25.23
C SER A 152 6.85 5.25 24.60
N LEU A 153 6.93 5.77 23.37
CA LEU A 153 8.16 5.78 22.59
C LEU A 153 8.96 7.08 22.78
N ASN A 154 10.28 6.94 22.63
CA ASN A 154 11.22 8.05 22.65
C ASN A 154 12.14 7.97 21.43
N GLY A 155 12.53 9.14 20.91
CA GLY A 155 13.38 9.26 19.73
C GLY A 155 12.59 9.49 18.43
N PRO A 156 13.28 9.61 17.28
CA PRO A 156 12.65 9.80 15.98
C PRO A 156 11.74 8.62 15.61
N ILE A 157 10.58 8.90 15.04
CA ILE A 157 9.61 7.87 14.65
C ILE A 157 9.43 7.87 13.14
N ILE A 158 9.62 6.69 12.53
CA ILE A 158 9.18 6.35 11.19
C ILE A 158 7.96 5.43 11.34
N LEU A 159 6.90 5.70 10.57
CA LEU A 159 5.68 4.90 10.59
C LEU A 159 5.35 4.38 9.20
N ALA A 160 4.95 3.11 9.11
CA ALA A 160 4.35 2.54 7.90
C ALA A 160 2.92 2.11 8.16
N MET A 161 2.00 2.43 7.25
CA MET A 161 0.64 1.94 7.31
C MET A 161 0.06 1.65 5.94
N HIS A 162 -1.02 0.89 5.85
CA HIS A 162 -1.64 0.65 4.55
C HIS A 162 -2.58 1.80 4.12
N PHE A 163 -3.51 2.17 5.00
CA PHE A 163 -4.57 3.16 4.70
C PHE A 163 -4.07 4.61 4.64
N VAL A 164 -4.86 5.47 4.00
CA VAL A 164 -4.55 6.89 3.74
C VAL A 164 -4.71 7.72 5.03
N PRO A 165 -3.64 8.32 5.56
CA PRO A 165 -3.71 9.03 6.83
C PRO A 165 -4.16 10.50 6.72
N HIS A 166 -4.26 11.04 5.50
CA HIS A 166 -4.45 12.49 5.30
C HIS A 166 -5.30 12.81 4.07
N LYS A 167 -6.21 13.79 4.21
CA LYS A 167 -7.19 14.19 3.18
C LYS A 167 -6.58 14.74 1.87
N ASP A 168 -5.36 15.26 1.91
CA ASP A 168 -4.69 15.85 0.73
C ASP A 168 -4.26 14.81 -0.33
N PHE A 169 -4.38 13.52 -0.01
CA PHE A 169 -4.09 12.42 -0.94
C PHE A 169 -5.35 11.82 -1.57
N LEU A 170 -6.54 12.32 -1.22
CA LEU A 170 -7.80 11.78 -1.70
C LEU A 170 -8.03 12.01 -3.20
N TYR A 171 -8.92 11.22 -3.78
CA TYR A 171 -9.31 11.40 -5.17
C TYR A 171 -10.06 12.71 -5.37
N ASN A 172 -9.57 13.51 -6.31
CA ASN A 172 -10.26 14.69 -6.83
C ASN A 172 -10.93 14.39 -8.18
N HIS A 173 -11.87 13.44 -8.17
CA HIS A 173 -12.67 13.11 -9.36
C HIS A 173 -14.11 12.74 -8.94
N PRO A 174 -15.17 13.36 -9.51
CA PRO A 174 -16.56 13.18 -9.05
C PRO A 174 -17.01 11.72 -8.94
N TYR A 175 -16.59 10.88 -9.88
CA TYR A 175 -16.91 9.44 -9.85
C TYR A 175 -16.26 8.69 -8.67
N PHE A 176 -15.05 9.06 -8.27
CA PHE A 176 -14.26 8.35 -7.26
C PHE A 176 -14.41 8.92 -5.85
N GLN A 177 -14.91 10.16 -5.70
CA GLN A 177 -15.04 10.83 -4.41
C GLN A 177 -15.81 10.02 -3.36
N ARG A 178 -16.88 9.32 -3.76
CA ARG A 178 -17.63 8.45 -2.83
C ARG A 178 -16.80 7.33 -2.21
N PHE A 179 -15.69 6.93 -2.84
CA PHE A 179 -14.79 5.90 -2.32
C PHE A 179 -13.75 6.46 -1.35
N ASN A 180 -13.61 7.79 -1.26
CA ASN A 180 -12.74 8.41 -0.26
C ASN A 180 -13.11 7.99 1.17
N ALA A 181 -14.38 7.65 1.42
CA ALA A 181 -14.86 7.12 2.69
C ALA A 181 -14.12 5.86 3.16
N PHE A 182 -13.58 5.07 2.24
CA PHE A 182 -12.92 3.78 2.52
C PHE A 182 -11.40 3.84 2.35
N LEU A 183 -10.85 5.05 2.20
CA LEU A 183 -9.42 5.22 1.99
C LEU A 183 -8.63 5.33 3.30
N GLY A 184 -9.24 5.86 4.35
CA GLY A 184 -8.57 5.98 5.65
C GLY A 184 -9.26 6.97 6.57
N SER A 185 -8.49 7.61 7.46
CA SER A 185 -8.99 8.60 8.41
C SER A 185 -7.97 9.71 8.66
N GLN A 186 -8.46 10.94 8.77
CA GLN A 186 -7.65 12.11 9.16
C GLN A 186 -7.13 12.01 10.60
N ALA A 187 -7.80 11.22 11.45
CA ALA A 187 -7.42 11.09 12.86
C ALA A 187 -6.02 10.50 13.06
N PHE A 188 -5.55 9.67 12.12
CA PHE A 188 -4.17 9.16 12.12
C PHE A 188 -3.16 10.31 12.02
N HIS A 189 -3.34 11.23 11.07
CA HIS A 189 -2.48 12.40 10.96
C HIS A 189 -2.48 13.25 12.24
N ASN A 190 -3.63 13.42 12.90
CA ASN A 190 -3.70 14.19 14.14
C ASN A 190 -2.79 13.59 15.23
N LEU A 191 -2.75 12.25 15.34
CA LEU A 191 -1.81 11.57 16.24
C LEU A 191 -0.35 11.74 15.79
N PHE A 192 -0.07 11.68 14.49
CA PHE A 192 1.28 11.85 13.97
C PHE A 192 1.86 13.22 14.31
N VAL A 193 1.07 14.28 14.15
CA VAL A 193 1.45 15.64 14.55
C VAL A 193 1.63 15.73 16.07
N LYS A 194 0.67 15.22 16.85
CA LYS A 194 0.70 15.25 18.32
C LYS A 194 1.96 14.61 18.91
N TYR A 195 2.40 13.48 18.34
CA TYR A 195 3.55 12.70 18.83
C TYR A 195 4.83 12.92 18.02
N GLY A 196 4.83 13.85 17.07
CA GLY A 196 6.03 14.25 16.32
C GLY A 196 6.60 13.18 15.39
N VAL A 197 5.74 12.33 14.80
CA VAL A 197 6.13 11.36 13.77
C VAL A 197 6.72 12.10 12.57
N LYS A 198 7.91 11.71 12.11
CA LYS A 198 8.64 12.47 11.09
C LYS A 198 8.37 11.98 9.68
N ASP A 199 8.37 10.67 9.49
CA ASP A 199 8.16 10.06 8.19
C ASP A 199 7.04 9.03 8.26
N VAL A 200 6.11 9.12 7.32
CA VAL A 200 4.97 8.19 7.19
C VAL A 200 4.97 7.61 5.78
N VAL A 201 5.12 6.30 5.67
CA VAL A 201 4.99 5.56 4.42
C VAL A 201 3.61 4.91 4.35
N PHE A 202 2.87 5.10 3.25
CA PHE A 202 1.56 4.46 3.10
C PHE A 202 1.18 4.04 1.67
N GLY A 203 0.18 3.16 1.58
CA GLY A 203 -0.26 2.49 0.35
C GLY A 203 -1.68 2.83 -0.10
N HIS A 204 -2.46 1.80 -0.43
CA HIS A 204 -3.89 1.77 -0.79
C HIS A 204 -4.35 2.55 -2.04
N LEU A 205 -3.89 3.79 -2.24
CA LEU A 205 -4.37 4.68 -3.30
C LEU A 205 -4.01 4.26 -4.73
N HIS A 206 -2.99 3.40 -4.88
CA HIS A 206 -2.40 3.04 -6.18
C HIS A 206 -1.89 4.25 -7.00
N HIS A 207 -1.75 5.41 -6.36
CA HIS A 207 -1.22 6.62 -6.94
C HIS A 207 0.10 6.96 -6.28
N ARG A 208 1.14 7.12 -7.10
CA ARG A 208 2.45 7.54 -6.62
C ARG A 208 2.48 9.05 -6.49
N HIS A 209 2.93 9.53 -5.34
CA HIS A 209 3.15 10.95 -5.09
C HIS A 209 4.62 11.18 -4.76
N SER A 210 5.17 12.31 -5.21
CA SER A 210 6.40 12.84 -4.62
C SER A 210 6.21 13.04 -3.12
N ALA A 211 7.27 12.90 -2.33
CA ALA A 211 7.21 13.12 -0.90
C ALA A 211 6.61 14.51 -0.57
N ARG A 212 5.73 14.58 0.43
CA ARG A 212 5.04 15.81 0.81
C ARG A 212 5.19 16.08 2.31
N MET A 213 5.59 17.30 2.66
CA MET A 213 5.61 17.76 4.05
C MET A 213 4.26 18.42 4.38
N ILE A 214 3.57 17.93 5.41
CA ILE A 214 2.29 18.47 5.90
C ILE A 214 2.36 18.51 7.43
N ASP A 215 2.20 19.70 8.02
CA ASP A 215 2.20 19.92 9.47
C ASP A 215 3.38 19.27 10.22
N GLY A 216 4.56 19.29 9.59
CA GLY A 216 5.79 18.72 10.15
C GLY A 216 5.97 17.21 9.99
N VAL A 217 5.06 16.54 9.26
CA VAL A 217 5.12 15.12 8.90
C VAL A 217 5.44 14.98 7.40
N CYS A 218 6.45 14.20 7.06
CA CYS A 218 6.82 13.87 5.69
C CYS A 218 6.13 12.58 5.24
N TYR A 219 5.30 12.67 4.21
CA TYR A 219 4.51 11.57 3.68
C TYR A 219 5.12 11.01 2.40
N HIS A 220 5.22 9.68 2.35
CA HIS A 220 5.75 8.92 1.22
C HIS A 220 4.72 7.89 0.77
N THR A 221 4.28 7.96 -0.48
CA THR A 221 3.36 6.96 -1.04
C THR A 221 3.73 6.65 -2.47
N ARG A 222 4.21 5.42 -2.68
CA ARG A 222 4.64 4.92 -3.99
C ARG A 222 4.14 3.50 -4.25
N PRO A 223 2.84 3.20 -4.03
CA PRO A 223 2.31 1.86 -4.27
C PRO A 223 2.62 1.38 -5.69
N LEU A 224 2.87 0.08 -5.84
CA LEU A 224 3.06 -0.50 -7.17
C LEU A 224 1.74 -0.48 -7.94
N GLY A 225 0.66 -0.94 -7.31
CA GLY A 225 -0.68 -0.98 -7.88
C GLY A 225 -0.85 -2.11 -8.89
N TYR A 226 -1.92 -2.07 -9.69
CA TYR A 226 -2.15 -3.11 -10.70
C TYR A 226 -1.39 -2.84 -12.00
N ILE A 227 -0.99 -3.88 -12.74
CA ILE A 227 -0.21 -3.74 -13.99
C ILE A 227 -0.88 -2.84 -15.03
N ARG A 228 -2.21 -2.78 -15.03
CA ARG A 228 -2.99 -1.86 -15.88
C ARG A 228 -2.82 -0.38 -15.52
N GLU A 229 -2.41 -0.06 -14.29
CA GLU A 229 -2.14 1.27 -13.72
C GLU A 229 -0.67 1.66 -13.82
N TRP A 230 0.26 0.70 -13.97
CA TRP A 230 1.70 0.94 -14.03
C TRP A 230 2.11 1.92 -15.13
N GLN A 231 3.15 2.69 -14.84
CA GLN A 231 3.74 3.64 -15.80
C GLN A 231 4.31 2.91 -17.01
N LEU A 232 4.91 1.74 -16.80
CA LEU A 232 5.34 0.80 -17.84
C LEU A 232 4.25 0.54 -18.87
N THR A 233 3.04 0.18 -18.43
CA THR A 233 1.92 -0.11 -19.33
C THR A 233 1.49 1.16 -20.07
N GLN A 234 1.49 2.32 -19.42
CA GLN A 234 1.21 3.58 -20.10
C GLN A 234 2.28 3.92 -21.16
N GLN A 235 3.55 3.69 -20.87
CA GLN A 235 4.67 3.99 -21.76
C GLN A 235 4.68 3.07 -22.98
N PHE A 236 4.31 1.80 -22.83
CA PHE A 236 4.13 0.88 -23.97
C PHE A 236 3.23 1.47 -25.06
N PHE A 237 2.09 2.08 -24.70
CA PHE A 237 1.21 2.69 -25.70
C PHE A 237 1.74 3.99 -26.29
N LYS A 238 2.69 4.67 -25.64
CA LYS A 238 3.37 5.82 -26.24
C LYS A 238 4.38 5.35 -27.28
N ASP A 239 5.12 4.29 -26.97
CA ASP A 239 6.15 3.72 -27.83
C ASP A 239 5.55 2.94 -29.01
N TYR A 240 4.40 2.28 -28.80
CA TYR A 240 3.69 1.50 -29.80
C TYR A 240 2.23 1.98 -29.97
N PRO A 241 2.02 3.18 -30.55
CA PRO A 241 0.70 3.78 -30.66
C PRO A 241 -0.29 2.98 -31.50
N GLN A 242 0.18 2.08 -32.37
CA GLN A 242 -0.67 1.19 -33.18
C GLN A 242 -1.53 0.22 -32.36
N TYR A 243 -1.16 -0.06 -31.10
CA TYR A 243 -1.97 -0.90 -30.21
C TYR A 243 -3.01 -0.12 -29.41
N LYS A 244 -3.07 1.22 -29.53
CA LYS A 244 -4.08 2.02 -28.83
C LYS A 244 -5.49 1.64 -29.30
N ILE A 245 -6.41 1.59 -28.34
CA ILE A 245 -7.85 1.40 -28.58
C ILE A 245 -8.60 2.71 -28.36
N SER A 246 -9.82 2.87 -28.88
CA SER A 246 -10.61 4.09 -28.68
C SER A 246 -10.91 4.40 -27.20
N GLN A 247 -10.94 3.37 -26.35
CA GLN A 247 -11.29 3.47 -24.92
C GLN A 247 -10.05 3.47 -24.01
N MET A 248 -8.99 4.20 -24.34
CA MET A 248 -7.75 4.25 -23.54
C MET A 248 -7.95 4.65 -22.07
N TYR A 249 -9.02 5.39 -21.78
CA TYR A 249 -9.41 5.78 -20.41
C TYR A 249 -9.88 4.60 -19.55
N ARG A 250 -10.27 3.46 -20.16
CA ARG A 250 -10.65 2.23 -19.45
C ARG A 250 -9.45 1.31 -19.28
N LEU A 251 -8.73 1.47 -18.16
CA LEU A 251 -7.46 0.78 -17.89
C LEU A 251 -7.51 -0.75 -18.10
N HIS A 252 -8.58 -1.41 -17.67
CA HIS A 252 -8.78 -2.85 -17.88
C HIS A 252 -8.84 -3.22 -19.38
N LYS A 253 -9.62 -2.49 -20.19
CA LYS A 253 -9.72 -2.76 -21.63
C LYS A 253 -8.40 -2.47 -22.34
N ARG A 254 -7.74 -1.38 -21.94
CA ARG A 254 -6.41 -1.01 -22.44
C ARG A 254 -5.41 -2.14 -22.20
N TYR A 255 -5.29 -2.62 -20.97
CA TYR A 255 -4.34 -3.70 -20.65
C TYR A 255 -4.69 -5.02 -21.37
N ASN A 256 -5.97 -5.41 -21.40
CA ASN A 256 -6.40 -6.63 -22.09
C ASN A 256 -6.10 -6.63 -23.59
N ALA A 257 -6.01 -5.46 -24.23
CA ALA A 257 -5.67 -5.36 -25.65
C ALA A 257 -4.22 -5.77 -25.96
N VAL A 258 -3.34 -5.77 -24.95
CA VAL A 258 -1.89 -5.98 -25.15
C VAL A 258 -1.29 -7.09 -24.30
N LYS A 259 -1.95 -7.51 -23.22
CA LYS A 259 -1.39 -8.43 -22.23
C LYS A 259 -0.88 -9.75 -22.83
N ASP A 260 -1.51 -10.28 -23.87
CA ASP A 260 -1.13 -11.58 -24.46
C ASP A 260 -0.13 -11.43 -25.63
N LEU A 261 0.28 -10.20 -25.97
CA LEU A 261 1.25 -9.95 -27.03
C LEU A 261 2.66 -10.30 -26.53
N SER A 262 3.39 -11.11 -27.30
CA SER A 262 4.80 -11.42 -27.04
C SER A 262 5.66 -10.16 -26.93
N LEU A 263 5.36 -9.15 -27.75
CA LEU A 263 6.00 -7.84 -27.71
C LEU A 263 5.78 -7.13 -26.37
N PHE A 264 4.55 -7.13 -25.84
CA PHE A 264 4.27 -6.52 -24.54
C PHE A 264 4.95 -7.29 -23.40
N GLN A 265 4.95 -8.62 -23.44
CA GLN A 265 5.62 -9.45 -22.43
C GLN A 265 7.13 -9.19 -22.38
N SER A 266 7.77 -9.08 -23.55
CA SER A 266 9.19 -8.72 -23.64
C SER A 266 9.45 -7.29 -23.19
N TYR A 267 8.55 -6.36 -23.49
CA TYR A 267 8.61 -4.98 -22.99
C TYR A 267 8.49 -4.93 -21.46
N LYS A 268 7.52 -5.65 -20.87
CA LYS A 268 7.37 -5.80 -19.41
C LYS A 268 8.68 -6.25 -18.80
N LYS A 269 9.24 -7.36 -19.26
CA LYS A 269 10.49 -7.92 -18.73
C LYS A 269 11.65 -6.93 -18.78
N LYS A 270 11.81 -6.19 -19.88
CA LYS A 270 12.86 -5.18 -20.04
C LYS A 270 12.71 -3.98 -19.10
N HIS A 271 11.48 -3.58 -18.80
CA HIS A 271 11.19 -2.33 -18.08
C HIS A 271 10.74 -2.54 -16.62
N LEU A 272 10.50 -3.78 -16.18
CA LEU A 272 9.97 -4.09 -14.86
C LEU A 272 10.89 -3.59 -13.72
N GLN A 273 12.21 -3.75 -13.85
CA GLN A 273 13.13 -3.27 -12.82
C GLN A 273 12.94 -1.78 -12.53
N LYS A 274 12.71 -0.97 -13.58
CA LYS A 274 12.48 0.47 -13.43
C LYS A 274 11.12 0.76 -12.78
N GLU A 275 10.08 0.01 -13.15
CA GLU A 275 8.75 0.13 -12.55
C GLU A 275 8.78 -0.18 -11.04
N LEU A 276 9.49 -1.24 -10.64
CA LEU A 276 9.69 -1.61 -9.24
C LEU A 276 10.54 -0.58 -8.50
N GLU A 277 11.61 -0.07 -9.13
CA GLU A 277 12.43 1.00 -8.56
C GLU A 277 11.64 2.27 -8.31
N ASP A 278 10.72 2.62 -9.21
CA ASP A 278 9.83 3.77 -9.05
C ASP A 278 8.76 3.56 -7.97
N ALA A 279 8.56 2.34 -7.48
CA ALA A 279 7.67 2.02 -6.37
C ALA A 279 8.42 1.89 -5.01
N LEU A 280 9.75 2.00 -4.99
CA LEU A 280 10.54 1.92 -3.77
C LEU A 280 10.62 3.27 -3.05
N VAL A 281 10.50 3.22 -1.72
CA VAL A 281 10.95 4.28 -0.79
C VAL A 281 12.09 3.71 0.03
N ILE A 282 13.15 4.48 0.25
CA ILE A 282 14.35 4.02 0.95
C ILE A 282 14.83 5.10 1.91
N PHE A 283 15.13 4.72 3.14
CA PHE A 283 15.72 5.56 4.17
C PHE A 283 17.06 4.98 4.63
N ASP A 284 18.00 5.87 4.90
CA ASP A 284 19.29 5.52 5.50
C ASP A 284 19.27 5.98 6.97
N ILE A 285 19.21 5.02 7.91
CA ILE A 285 18.93 5.28 9.34
C ILE A 285 19.94 4.66 10.31
#